data_AF-A0AAI9FZ48-F1
#
_entry.id   AF-A0AAI9FZ48-F1
#
_cell.length_a   1.000
_cell.length_b   1.000
_cell.length_c   1.000
_cell.angle_alpha   90.00
_cell.angle_beta   90.00
_cell.angle_gamma   90.00
#
_symmetry.space_group_name_H-M   'P 1'
#
loop_
_entity.id
_entity.type
_entity.pdbx_description
1 polymer ?
#
loop_
_entity_poly.entity_id
_entity_poly.type
_entity_poly.pdbx_seq_one_letter_code
_entity_poly.pdbx_strand_id
1 'polypeptide(L)'
;MSGNNGPIQTNFPNVYDSPVVYDAPIQYDTAVVDSGLDMTLKQCREEVIRRLGFVAKPVKVQRTLAELRRSVSAALGFTYVGATTPRTMASLRLDLLRRLGFSAQATADAWAPGVKELLTSFLAESQVALQHQYRLSIGVPLAAFHDDADVTTLDPWAVFLLALANAKAHHGQQDAKAYYDQLGGYITTVAKSADVDQIINTAQDSLLQRYAMDRYTDGKAPLVDGGDKTVIDGVAVEMQAIADAKAKYGQKDAEAYYSRLQEMAQRRPFDLDAMVDSFIRDAQDQLYQQYKELRTERWWTIQCVPGANLYDVPLDLDQYLDFRRITWAGIQDDVQWTPLIEGIDPVLYTSTSLSKPAYYRITGCIEIFPAPDRAYTIKIRGHLGLKWLHEDSQRLTINSRAVFLHALANAKAHYKQQDAGNYMQQAQAYVRQLIAGSHGTRRYIPGTRQIPPARRPIPVGGWPEGN
;
A
#
# COMPACT_ATOMS: atom_id res chain seq x y z
N MET A 1 31.98 32.94 69.31
CA MET A 1 30.90 33.64 68.58
C MET A 1 30.41 32.70 67.48
N SER A 2 29.33 31.97 67.77
CA SER A 2 28.63 31.10 66.82
C SER A 2 27.20 31.62 66.77
N GLY A 3 26.72 31.99 65.59
CA GLY A 3 25.35 32.40 65.31
C GLY A 3 24.93 31.71 64.02
N ASN A 4 23.99 30.78 64.08
CA ASN A 4 22.52 30.96 64.07
C ASN A 4 21.97 31.07 62.65
N ASN A 5 21.32 29.99 62.21
CA ASN A 5 20.09 30.09 61.41
C ASN A 5 19.08 29.12 62.04
N GLY A 6 18.01 29.68 62.58
CA GLY A 6 16.97 28.97 63.32
C GLY A 6 16.02 28.17 62.42
N PRO A 7 15.15 27.33 63.02
CA PRO A 7 14.23 26.45 62.31
C PRO A 7 12.86 27.11 62.10
N ILE A 8 12.20 26.80 60.98
CA ILE A 8 10.77 27.08 60.79
C ILE A 8 10.03 25.74 60.67
N GLN A 9 9.08 25.55 61.57
CA GLN A 9 8.19 24.39 61.70
C GLN A 9 6.96 24.52 60.79
N THR A 10 6.39 23.38 60.38
CA THR A 10 4.95 23.26 60.11
C THR A 10 4.41 21.92 60.64
N ASN A 11 3.83 22.01 61.84
CA ASN A 11 2.67 21.32 62.41
C ASN A 11 2.01 20.13 61.66
N PHE A 12 1.91 18.96 62.30
CA PHE A 12 0.68 18.29 62.85
C PHE A 12 0.91 16.78 63.14
N PRO A 13 0.08 16.11 63.97
CA PRO A 13 0.51 15.13 64.98
C PRO A 13 0.41 13.65 64.58
N ASN A 14 1.10 12.80 65.35
CA ASN A 14 1.05 11.33 65.35
C ASN A 14 -0.34 10.78 65.68
N VAL A 15 -0.83 9.79 64.93
CA VAL A 15 -1.71 8.71 65.43
C VAL A 15 -1.34 7.41 64.70
N TYR A 16 -0.96 6.39 65.46
CA TYR A 16 -0.85 5.00 64.99
C TYR A 16 -2.24 4.46 64.65
N ASP A 17 -2.46 3.97 63.43
CA ASP A 17 -3.37 2.84 63.21
C ASP A 17 -3.18 2.15 61.85
N SER A 18 -3.13 0.82 61.90
CA SER A 18 -3.37 -0.17 60.82
C SER A 18 -2.30 -0.42 59.72
N PRO A 19 -2.16 -1.68 59.25
CA PRO A 19 -1.11 -2.08 58.32
C PRO A 19 -1.39 -1.48 56.94
N VAL A 20 -0.44 -0.73 56.40
CA VAL A 20 -0.54 -0.22 55.02
C VAL A 20 -0.49 -1.43 54.10
N VAL A 21 -1.67 -1.79 53.58
CA VAL A 21 -1.84 -2.66 52.43
C VAL A 21 -0.97 -2.07 51.31
N TYR A 22 0.05 -2.81 50.88
CA TYR A 22 0.86 -2.46 49.71
C TYR A 22 0.07 -2.74 48.43
N ASP A 23 -1.07 -2.06 48.26
CA ASP A 23 -1.76 -1.93 46.97
C ASP A 23 -1.48 -0.52 46.45
N ALA A 24 -0.22 -0.26 46.14
CA ALA A 24 0.07 0.71 45.09
C ALA A 24 -0.21 -0.04 43.77
N PRO A 25 -1.26 0.29 43.00
CA PRO A 25 -1.37 -0.25 41.66
C PRO A 25 -0.11 0.16 40.93
N ILE A 26 0.69 -0.81 40.49
CA ILE A 26 1.72 -0.54 39.50
C ILE A 26 0.95 -0.05 38.29
N GLN A 27 0.85 1.26 38.15
CA GLN A 27 0.55 1.86 36.86
C GLN A 27 1.69 1.38 35.96
N TYR A 28 1.40 0.44 35.07
CA TYR A 28 2.27 0.22 33.93
C TYR A 28 2.30 1.57 33.23
N ASP A 29 3.41 2.27 33.39
CA ASP A 29 3.68 3.40 32.53
C ASP A 29 3.79 2.82 31.13
N THR A 30 2.67 2.91 30.40
CA THR A 30 2.57 2.60 28.98
C THR A 30 3.25 3.68 28.16
N ALA A 31 3.97 4.63 28.80
CA ALA A 31 5.00 5.40 28.15
C ALA A 31 5.99 4.43 27.51
N VAL A 32 5.76 4.21 26.22
CA VAL A 32 6.77 3.90 25.23
C VAL A 32 7.95 4.80 25.58
N VAL A 33 9.03 4.21 26.12
CA VAL A 33 10.30 4.91 26.21
C VAL A 33 10.69 5.16 24.76
N ASP A 34 10.34 6.33 24.24
CA ASP A 34 10.72 6.75 22.90
C ASP A 34 12.23 6.98 22.93
N SER A 35 12.96 5.91 22.68
CA SER A 35 14.41 5.91 22.58
C SER A 35 14.91 6.73 21.39
N GLY A 36 14.01 7.36 20.61
CA GLY A 36 14.33 8.01 19.34
C GLY A 36 14.85 7.04 18.28
N LEU A 37 14.75 5.73 18.57
CA LEU A 37 15.30 4.61 17.81
C LEU A 37 14.23 3.55 17.53
N ASP A 38 12.95 3.91 17.51
CA ASP A 38 11.85 3.01 17.12
C ASP A 38 11.15 3.53 15.86
N MET A 39 11.68 3.13 14.70
CA MET A 39 11.07 3.41 13.40
C MET A 39 9.91 2.45 13.09
N THR A 40 8.88 2.96 12.41
CA THR A 40 7.93 2.12 11.68
C THR A 40 8.54 1.57 10.39
N LEU A 41 7.91 0.55 9.79
CA LEU A 41 8.30 0.01 8.48
C LEU A 41 8.43 1.14 7.44
N LYS A 42 7.42 2.02 7.36
CA LYS A 42 7.42 3.16 6.44
C LYS A 42 8.59 4.12 6.69
N GLN A 43 8.83 4.48 7.95
CA GLN A 43 9.92 5.41 8.29
C GLN A 43 11.29 4.82 7.94
N CYS A 44 11.49 3.53 8.23
CA CYS A 44 12.71 2.81 7.88
C CYS A 44 12.89 2.72 6.36
N ARG A 45 11.83 2.34 5.63
CA ARG A 45 11.81 2.27 4.15
C ARG A 45 12.19 3.61 3.53
N GLU A 46 11.54 4.69 3.95
CA GLU A 46 11.84 6.03 3.43
C GLU A 46 13.29 6.44 3.68
N GLU A 47 13.85 6.16 4.87
CA GLU A 47 15.25 6.50 5.16
C GLU A 47 16.23 5.64 4.33
N VAL A 48 15.99 4.34 4.16
CA VAL A 48 16.81 3.49 3.28
C VAL A 48 16.80 4.03 1.85
N ILE A 49 15.61 4.37 1.33
CA ILE A 49 15.44 4.91 -0.03
C ILE A 49 16.23 6.21 -0.20
N ARG A 50 16.14 7.15 0.76
CA ARG A 50 16.92 8.40 0.72
C ARG A 50 18.42 8.14 0.67
N ARG A 51 18.91 7.18 1.47
CA ARG A 51 20.34 6.86 1.58
C ARG A 51 20.89 6.06 0.40
N LEU A 52 20.02 5.41 -0.36
CA LEU A 52 20.34 4.84 -1.67
C LEU A 52 20.48 5.90 -2.76
N GLY A 53 20.04 7.14 -2.50
CA GLY A 53 20.08 8.24 -3.47
C GLY A 53 18.83 8.33 -4.35
N PHE A 54 17.77 7.60 -4.03
CA PHE A 54 16.49 7.67 -4.73
C PHE A 54 15.56 8.68 -4.06
N VAL A 55 14.60 9.19 -4.84
CA VAL A 55 13.54 10.06 -4.31
C VAL A 55 12.62 9.22 -3.42
N ALA A 56 12.50 9.56 -2.13
CA ALA A 56 11.74 8.75 -1.15
C ALA A 56 10.22 8.87 -1.24
N LYS A 57 9.69 10.00 -1.71
CA LYS A 57 8.27 10.16 -2.03
C LYS A 57 8.17 10.64 -3.48
N PRO A 58 7.65 9.84 -4.41
CA PRO A 58 7.46 10.35 -5.75
C PRO A 58 6.43 11.47 -5.65
N VAL A 59 6.67 12.61 -6.30
CA VAL A 59 5.62 13.62 -6.46
C VAL A 59 4.65 13.00 -7.45
N LYS A 60 3.63 12.33 -6.92
CA LYS A 60 2.57 11.80 -7.75
C LYS A 60 1.64 12.97 -8.09
N VAL A 61 1.34 13.13 -9.38
CA VAL A 61 0.34 14.07 -9.85
C VAL A 61 -0.87 13.27 -10.32
N GLN A 62 -2.07 13.70 -9.95
CA GLN A 62 -3.27 13.04 -10.41
C GLN A 62 -3.81 13.80 -11.63
N ARG A 63 -4.22 13.07 -12.67
CA ARG A 63 -4.82 13.66 -13.88
C ARG A 63 -6.22 13.09 -14.06
N THR A 64 -7.13 13.93 -14.54
CA THR A 64 -8.47 13.50 -14.97
C THR A 64 -8.44 13.03 -16.42
N LEU A 65 -9.40 12.18 -16.80
CA LEU A 65 -9.54 11.74 -18.19
C LEU A 65 -9.72 12.93 -19.16
N ALA A 66 -10.44 13.97 -18.76
CA ALA A 66 -10.60 15.19 -19.57
C ALA A 66 -9.28 15.94 -19.80
N GLU A 67 -8.42 16.02 -18.78
CA GLU A 67 -7.09 16.62 -18.91
C GLU A 67 -6.19 15.78 -19.83
N LEU A 68 -6.22 14.45 -19.68
CA LEU A 68 -5.45 13.53 -20.52
C LEU A 68 -5.90 13.60 -21.98
N ARG A 69 -7.22 13.56 -22.26
CA ARG A 69 -7.79 13.72 -23.60
C ARG A 69 -7.27 14.99 -24.26
N ARG A 70 -7.29 16.12 -23.54
CA ARG A 70 -6.82 17.42 -24.02
C ARG A 70 -5.32 17.41 -24.31
N SER A 71 -4.51 16.84 -23.41
CA SER A 71 -3.05 16.77 -23.59
C SER A 71 -2.67 15.88 -24.78
N VAL A 72 -3.25 14.68 -24.86
CA VAL A 72 -2.99 13.72 -25.94
C VAL A 72 -3.42 14.30 -27.30
N SER A 73 -4.62 14.88 -27.39
CA SER A 73 -5.09 15.48 -28.64
C SER A 73 -4.23 16.67 -29.07
N ALA A 74 -3.84 17.53 -28.12
CA ALA A 74 -2.95 18.66 -28.38
C ALA A 74 -1.57 18.20 -28.88
N ALA A 75 -1.00 17.17 -28.27
CA ALA A 75 0.28 16.58 -28.69
C ALA A 75 0.22 15.96 -30.10
N LEU A 76 -0.95 15.50 -30.53
CA LEU A 76 -1.21 14.95 -31.87
C LEU A 76 -1.61 16.02 -32.89
N GLY A 77 -1.82 17.27 -32.47
CA GLY A 77 -2.17 18.39 -33.33
C GLY A 77 -3.63 18.42 -33.77
N PHE A 78 -4.56 17.89 -32.98
CA PHE A 78 -6.00 18.00 -33.27
C PHE A 78 -6.82 18.41 -32.03
N THR A 79 -8.03 18.91 -32.27
CA THR A 79 -8.97 19.26 -31.21
C THR A 79 -9.81 18.04 -30.86
N TYR A 80 -9.77 17.59 -29.61
CA TYR A 80 -10.60 16.48 -29.16
C TYR A 80 -12.09 16.82 -29.31
N VAL A 81 -12.83 15.91 -29.94
CA VAL A 81 -14.29 15.97 -30.06
C VAL A 81 -14.88 14.92 -29.13
N GLY A 82 -15.56 15.37 -28.08
CA GLY A 82 -16.25 14.50 -27.13
C GLY A 82 -17.63 14.06 -27.62
N ALA A 83 -18.40 13.44 -26.74
CA ALA A 83 -19.81 13.13 -27.02
C ALA A 83 -20.58 14.41 -27.38
N THR A 84 -21.22 14.41 -28.54
CA THR A 84 -21.98 15.56 -29.03
C THR A 84 -23.41 15.55 -28.50
N THR A 85 -23.93 16.73 -28.15
CA THR A 85 -25.30 16.89 -27.67
C THR A 85 -26.27 16.79 -28.84
N PRO A 86 -27.29 15.92 -28.80
CA PRO A 86 -28.28 15.80 -29.88
C PRO A 86 -28.94 17.15 -30.18
N ARG A 87 -29.21 17.41 -31.46
CA ARG A 87 -29.91 18.62 -31.92
C ARG A 87 -31.28 18.27 -32.45
N THR A 88 -32.25 19.15 -32.24
CA THR A 88 -33.60 18.97 -32.79
C THR A 88 -33.63 19.30 -34.28
N MET A 89 -34.52 18.64 -35.01
CA MET A 89 -34.81 18.88 -36.42
C MET A 89 -35.15 20.36 -36.69
N ALA A 90 -36.00 20.97 -35.86
CA ALA A 90 -36.33 22.39 -35.98
C ALA A 90 -35.08 23.29 -35.89
N SER A 91 -34.16 23.01 -34.95
CA SER A 91 -32.93 23.79 -34.81
C SER A 91 -32.00 23.65 -36.01
N LEU A 92 -31.94 22.46 -36.62
CA LEU A 92 -31.09 22.18 -37.77
C LEU A 92 -31.64 22.77 -39.05
N ARG A 93 -32.97 22.69 -39.28
CA ARG A 93 -33.62 23.36 -40.42
C ARG A 93 -33.41 24.87 -40.38
N LEU A 94 -33.55 25.48 -39.20
CA LEU A 94 -33.36 26.91 -39.02
C LEU A 94 -31.91 27.33 -39.34
N ASP A 95 -30.93 26.56 -38.91
CA ASP A 95 -29.52 26.82 -39.25
C ASP A 95 -29.20 26.59 -40.72
N LEU A 96 -29.78 25.55 -41.35
CA LEU A 96 -29.64 25.34 -42.80
C LEU A 96 -30.21 26.52 -43.58
N LEU A 97 -31.42 26.96 -43.23
CA LEU A 97 -32.08 28.09 -43.89
C LEU A 97 -31.23 29.36 -43.80
N ARG A 98 -30.66 29.66 -42.62
CA ARG A 98 -29.74 30.79 -42.44
C ARG A 98 -28.48 30.66 -43.29
N ARG A 99 -27.85 29.47 -43.34
CA ARG A 99 -26.60 29.25 -44.10
C ARG A 99 -26.79 29.15 -45.61
N LEU A 100 -28.01 28.91 -46.07
CA LEU A 100 -28.39 28.99 -47.48
C LEU A 100 -28.66 30.44 -47.94
N GLY A 101 -28.63 31.42 -47.03
CA GLY A 101 -28.79 32.84 -47.33
C GLY A 101 -30.19 33.40 -47.05
N PHE A 102 -31.08 32.61 -46.45
CA PHE A 102 -32.48 32.98 -46.18
C PHE A 102 -32.69 33.43 -44.72
N SER A 103 -31.74 34.21 -44.18
CA SER A 103 -31.72 34.61 -42.77
C SER A 103 -32.94 35.44 -42.35
N ALA A 104 -33.48 36.28 -43.24
CA ALA A 104 -34.69 37.05 -43.01
C ALA A 104 -35.95 36.18 -42.92
N GLN A 105 -36.08 35.16 -43.79
CA GLN A 105 -37.18 34.18 -43.68
C GLN A 105 -37.08 33.35 -42.40
N ALA A 106 -35.85 33.03 -41.97
CA ALA A 106 -35.61 32.31 -40.71
C ALA A 106 -36.03 33.10 -39.46
N THR A 107 -36.03 34.44 -39.51
CA THR A 107 -36.44 35.29 -38.37
C THR A 107 -37.94 35.56 -38.32
N ALA A 108 -38.60 35.54 -39.48
CA ALA A 108 -40.02 35.83 -39.62
C ALA A 108 -40.93 34.59 -39.55
N ASP A 109 -40.36 33.38 -39.39
CA ASP A 109 -41.04 32.08 -39.51
C ASP A 109 -41.90 31.95 -40.79
N ALA A 110 -41.48 32.65 -41.85
CA ALA A 110 -42.20 32.79 -43.11
C ALA A 110 -41.53 31.93 -44.18
N TRP A 111 -41.72 30.61 -44.07
CA TRP A 111 -41.15 29.62 -44.98
C TRP A 111 -41.80 29.72 -46.36
N ALA A 112 -41.00 29.72 -47.43
CA ALA A 112 -41.55 29.58 -48.77
C ALA A 112 -42.16 28.16 -48.92
N PRO A 113 -43.26 28.00 -49.69
CA PRO A 113 -43.92 26.71 -49.86
C PRO A 113 -42.94 25.61 -50.31
N GLY A 114 -42.94 24.46 -49.63
CA GLY A 114 -42.09 23.31 -49.97
C GLY A 114 -40.65 23.36 -49.41
N VAL A 115 -40.19 24.50 -48.88
CA VAL A 115 -38.81 24.62 -48.35
C VAL A 115 -38.63 23.85 -47.05
N LYS A 116 -39.64 23.85 -46.18
CA LYS A 116 -39.57 23.13 -44.90
C LYS A 116 -39.43 21.63 -45.14
N GLU A 117 -40.22 21.09 -46.07
CA GLU A 117 -40.20 19.69 -46.49
C GLU A 117 -38.86 19.31 -47.13
N LEU A 118 -38.32 20.17 -48.01
CA LEU A 118 -37.03 19.94 -48.68
C LEU A 118 -35.85 19.94 -47.69
N LEU A 119 -35.83 20.84 -46.70
CA LEU A 119 -34.78 20.81 -45.69
C LEU A 119 -34.89 19.60 -44.76
N THR A 120 -36.12 19.16 -44.46
CA THR A 120 -36.35 17.90 -43.72
C THR A 120 -35.79 16.72 -44.50
N SER A 121 -36.03 16.63 -45.82
CA SER A 121 -35.51 15.53 -46.64
C SER A 121 -33.98 15.52 -46.66
N PHE A 122 -33.32 16.67 -46.86
CA PHE A 122 -31.85 16.73 -46.81
C PHE A 122 -31.28 16.26 -45.47
N LEU A 123 -31.91 16.63 -44.35
CA LEU A 123 -31.48 16.23 -43.02
C LEU A 123 -31.69 14.73 -42.76
N ALA A 124 -32.87 14.21 -43.11
CA ALA A 124 -33.20 12.79 -42.98
C ALA A 124 -32.28 11.91 -43.85
N GLU A 125 -32.13 12.26 -45.13
CA GLU A 125 -31.25 11.56 -46.08
C GLU A 125 -29.79 11.60 -45.63
N SER A 126 -29.32 12.71 -45.07
CA SER A 126 -27.95 12.82 -44.55
C SER A 126 -27.69 11.88 -43.38
N GLN A 127 -28.67 11.70 -42.50
CA GLN A 127 -28.55 10.77 -41.37
C GLN A 127 -28.49 9.31 -41.86
N VAL A 128 -29.30 8.96 -42.87
CA VAL A 128 -29.25 7.65 -43.53
C VAL A 128 -27.92 7.43 -44.26
N ALA A 129 -27.46 8.43 -45.03
CA ALA A 129 -26.19 8.36 -45.75
C ALA A 129 -24.98 8.16 -44.82
N LEU A 130 -24.92 8.91 -43.71
CA LEU A 130 -23.87 8.76 -42.71
C LEU A 130 -23.89 7.38 -42.04
N GLN A 131 -25.08 6.80 -41.81
CA GLN A 131 -25.21 5.45 -41.27
C GLN A 131 -24.60 4.41 -42.22
N HIS A 132 -24.92 4.49 -43.52
CA HIS A 132 -24.42 3.56 -44.53
C HIS A 132 -22.91 3.72 -44.80
N GLN A 133 -22.43 4.97 -44.90
CA GLN A 133 -21.07 5.26 -45.33
C GLN A 133 -20.03 5.07 -44.22
N TYR A 134 -20.38 5.40 -42.98
CA TYR A 134 -19.43 5.34 -41.85
C TYR A 134 -19.66 4.18 -40.88
N ARG A 135 -20.63 3.30 -41.16
CA ARG A 135 -20.99 2.16 -40.30
C ARG A 135 -21.11 2.55 -38.82
N LEU A 136 -21.64 3.74 -38.54
CA LEU A 136 -21.80 4.29 -37.19
C LEU A 136 -22.84 3.53 -36.34
N SER A 137 -23.44 2.45 -36.85
CA SER A 137 -24.28 1.54 -36.07
C SER A 137 -24.20 0.11 -36.62
N ILE A 138 -23.88 -0.86 -35.76
CA ILE A 138 -24.30 -2.27 -35.95
C ILE A 138 -25.37 -2.63 -34.88
N GLY A 139 -25.96 -1.67 -34.16
CA GLY A 139 -26.85 -2.01 -33.03
C GLY A 139 -27.97 -1.05 -32.63
N VAL A 140 -28.11 0.13 -33.25
CA VAL A 140 -29.22 1.05 -32.93
C VAL A 140 -29.90 1.50 -34.23
N PRO A 141 -31.20 1.20 -34.44
CA PRO A 141 -31.94 1.71 -35.58
C PRO A 141 -32.04 3.24 -35.49
N LEU A 142 -32.00 3.93 -36.63
CA LEU A 142 -32.23 5.38 -36.68
C LEU A 142 -33.63 5.68 -36.13
N ALA A 143 -33.71 6.66 -35.23
CA ALA A 143 -34.98 7.18 -34.79
C ALA A 143 -35.67 7.92 -35.95
N ALA A 144 -36.99 8.07 -35.87
CA ALA A 144 -37.69 8.98 -36.79
C ALA A 144 -37.08 10.38 -36.68
N PHE A 145 -36.79 10.99 -37.83
CA PHE A 145 -36.16 12.30 -37.91
C PHE A 145 -36.85 13.14 -38.99
N HIS A 146 -38.09 13.55 -38.70
CA HIS A 146 -38.97 14.30 -39.59
C HIS A 146 -39.67 15.47 -38.86
N ASP A 147 -40.17 15.22 -37.65
CA ASP A 147 -40.95 16.18 -36.86
C ASP A 147 -40.05 17.21 -36.16
N ASP A 148 -40.61 18.37 -35.82
CA ASP A 148 -39.85 19.51 -35.27
C ASP A 148 -39.10 19.16 -33.97
N ALA A 149 -39.66 18.25 -33.16
CA ALA A 149 -39.11 17.80 -31.89
C ALA A 149 -38.12 16.64 -32.02
N ASP A 150 -38.05 15.98 -33.19
CA ASP A 150 -37.16 14.84 -33.39
C ASP A 150 -35.70 15.24 -33.22
N VAL A 151 -34.93 14.40 -32.55
CA VAL A 151 -33.52 14.63 -32.27
C VAL A 151 -32.62 13.75 -33.13
N THR A 152 -31.45 14.25 -33.46
CA THR A 152 -30.46 13.48 -34.21
C THR A 152 -30.02 12.23 -33.45
N THR A 153 -30.08 11.07 -34.11
CA THR A 153 -29.48 9.82 -33.59
C THR A 153 -27.96 9.77 -33.76
N LEU A 154 -27.47 10.33 -34.86
CA LEU A 154 -26.03 10.46 -35.15
C LEU A 154 -25.49 11.82 -34.72
N ASP A 155 -24.17 12.01 -34.86
CA ASP A 155 -23.51 13.28 -34.60
C ASP A 155 -24.18 14.44 -35.38
N PRO A 156 -24.75 15.44 -34.67
CA PRO A 156 -25.55 16.48 -35.29
C PRO A 156 -24.74 17.42 -36.17
N TRP A 157 -23.44 17.59 -35.91
CA TRP A 157 -22.58 18.43 -36.73
C TRP A 157 -22.24 17.75 -38.05
N ALA A 158 -21.98 16.44 -38.02
CA ALA A 158 -21.79 15.65 -39.24
C ALA A 158 -23.05 15.64 -40.10
N VAL A 159 -24.24 15.41 -39.50
CA VAL A 159 -25.54 15.46 -40.19
C VAL A 159 -25.77 16.84 -40.81
N PHE A 160 -25.49 17.90 -40.06
CA PHE A 160 -25.65 19.28 -40.53
C PHE A 160 -24.75 19.61 -41.73
N LEU A 161 -23.46 19.28 -41.66
CA LEU A 161 -22.50 19.58 -42.74
C LEU A 161 -22.86 18.84 -44.03
N LEU A 162 -23.26 17.57 -43.93
CA LEU A 162 -23.69 16.80 -45.11
C LEU A 162 -24.98 17.37 -45.72
N ALA A 163 -25.97 17.69 -44.90
CA ALA A 163 -27.23 18.27 -45.36
C ALA A 163 -27.01 19.65 -46.01
N LEU A 164 -26.12 20.48 -45.44
CA LEU A 164 -25.76 21.78 -45.99
C LEU A 164 -25.04 21.65 -47.34
N ALA A 165 -24.10 20.72 -47.45
CA ALA A 165 -23.38 20.46 -48.68
C ALA A 165 -24.34 19.99 -49.79
N ASN A 166 -25.24 19.05 -49.48
CA ASN A 166 -26.26 18.55 -50.40
C ASN A 166 -27.24 19.65 -50.83
N ALA A 167 -27.72 20.47 -49.90
CA ALA A 167 -28.62 21.58 -50.21
C ALA A 167 -27.94 22.62 -51.11
N LYS A 168 -26.69 22.99 -50.83
CA LYS A 168 -25.92 23.91 -51.66
C LYS A 168 -25.65 23.36 -53.06
N ALA A 169 -25.34 22.07 -53.16
CA ALA A 169 -25.17 21.38 -54.44
C ALA A 169 -26.47 21.36 -55.26
N HIS A 170 -27.61 21.08 -54.62
CA HIS A 170 -28.93 21.13 -55.26
C HIS A 170 -29.26 22.53 -55.80
N HIS A 171 -28.86 23.58 -55.09
CA HIS A 171 -29.02 24.96 -55.53
C HIS A 171 -27.89 25.47 -56.46
N GLY A 172 -26.98 24.60 -56.91
CA GLY A 172 -25.89 24.95 -57.84
C GLY A 172 -24.83 25.89 -57.26
N GLN A 173 -24.74 26.01 -55.94
CA GLN A 173 -23.77 26.88 -55.28
C GLN A 173 -22.38 26.24 -55.29
N GLN A 174 -21.36 26.99 -55.74
CA GLN A 174 -20.00 26.47 -55.91
C GLN A 174 -19.28 26.14 -54.60
N ASP A 175 -19.77 26.63 -53.46
CA ASP A 175 -19.18 26.42 -52.14
C ASP A 175 -19.56 25.08 -51.48
N ALA A 176 -20.44 24.29 -52.09
CA ALA A 176 -20.83 22.96 -51.59
C ALA A 176 -19.62 22.04 -51.34
N LYS A 177 -18.60 22.08 -52.22
CA LYS A 177 -17.37 21.29 -52.09
C LYS A 177 -16.63 21.57 -50.78
N ALA A 178 -16.55 22.83 -50.37
CA ALA A 178 -15.86 23.21 -49.13
C ALA A 178 -16.51 22.57 -47.89
N TYR A 179 -17.83 22.39 -47.89
CA TYR A 179 -18.54 21.73 -46.78
C TYR A 179 -18.35 20.21 -46.78
N TYR A 180 -18.24 19.56 -47.95
CA TYR A 180 -17.83 18.15 -48.02
C TYR A 180 -16.40 17.95 -47.49
N ASP A 181 -15.47 18.84 -47.84
CA ASP A 181 -14.09 18.78 -47.35
C ASP A 181 -14.04 19.00 -45.82
N GLN A 182 -14.84 19.95 -45.29
CA GLN A 182 -15.00 20.15 -43.85
C GLN A 182 -15.55 18.91 -43.13
N LEU A 183 -16.55 18.25 -43.70
CA LEU A 183 -17.11 17.00 -43.17
C LEU A 183 -16.04 15.90 -43.10
N GLY A 184 -15.26 15.71 -44.16
CA GLY A 184 -14.17 14.72 -44.18
C GLY A 184 -13.13 14.98 -43.08
N GLY A 185 -12.74 16.24 -42.90
CA GLY A 185 -11.83 16.64 -41.81
C GLY A 185 -12.42 16.40 -40.41
N TYR A 186 -13.70 16.72 -40.22
CA TYR A 186 -14.40 16.49 -38.97
C TYR A 186 -14.47 15.00 -38.62
N ILE A 187 -14.87 14.15 -39.56
CA ILE A 187 -15.00 12.71 -39.33
C ILE A 187 -13.64 12.07 -39.00
N THR A 188 -12.57 12.51 -39.67
CA THR A 188 -11.20 12.10 -39.33
C THR A 188 -10.86 12.45 -37.88
N THR A 189 -11.30 13.61 -37.41
CA THR A 189 -11.06 14.07 -36.03
C THR A 189 -11.89 13.28 -35.00
N VAL A 190 -13.15 12.97 -35.31
CA VAL A 190 -14.02 12.13 -34.47
C VAL A 190 -13.43 10.72 -34.33
N ALA A 191 -12.99 10.12 -35.44
CA ALA A 191 -12.34 8.80 -35.40
C ALA A 191 -11.08 8.79 -34.53
N LYS A 192 -10.22 9.81 -34.67
CA LYS A 192 -9.06 9.97 -33.78
C LYS A 192 -9.45 10.19 -32.32
N SER A 193 -10.51 10.94 -32.05
CA SER A 193 -10.98 11.20 -30.68
C SER A 193 -11.50 9.93 -30.01
N ALA A 194 -12.18 9.05 -30.74
CA ALA A 194 -12.64 7.75 -30.24
C ALA A 194 -11.48 6.83 -29.84
N ASP A 195 -10.36 6.89 -30.56
CA ASP A 195 -9.16 6.11 -30.25
C ASP A 195 -8.44 6.57 -28.97
N VAL A 196 -8.48 7.88 -28.65
CA VAL A 196 -7.71 8.47 -27.53
C VAL A 196 -8.05 7.83 -26.19
N ASP A 197 -9.34 7.56 -25.95
CA ASP A 197 -9.80 6.98 -24.68
C ASP A 197 -9.27 5.56 -24.49
N GLN A 198 -9.25 4.77 -25.56
CA GLN A 198 -8.68 3.44 -25.55
C GLN A 198 -7.17 3.50 -25.31
N ILE A 199 -6.46 4.41 -25.98
CA ILE A 199 -5.00 4.57 -25.83
C ILE A 199 -4.66 4.96 -24.39
N ILE A 200 -5.38 5.90 -23.79
CA ILE A 200 -5.16 6.32 -22.39
C ILE A 200 -5.37 5.15 -21.42
N ASN A 201 -6.46 4.39 -21.61
CA ASN A 201 -6.75 3.24 -20.75
C ASN A 201 -5.72 2.11 -20.92
N THR A 202 -5.28 1.83 -22.14
CA THR A 202 -4.19 0.87 -22.41
C THR A 202 -2.87 1.33 -21.82
N ALA A 203 -2.55 2.62 -21.88
CA ALA A 203 -1.36 3.17 -21.25
C ALA A 203 -1.39 2.96 -19.73
N GLN A 204 -2.50 3.31 -19.06
CA GLN A 204 -2.65 3.10 -17.62
C GLN A 204 -2.58 1.62 -17.24
N ASP A 205 -3.24 0.72 -17.98
CA ASP A 205 -3.20 -0.73 -17.72
C ASP A 205 -1.80 -1.31 -17.95
N SER A 206 -1.11 -0.90 -19.02
CA SER A 206 0.26 -1.33 -19.27
C SER A 206 1.22 -0.91 -18.16
N LEU A 207 1.06 0.29 -17.60
CA LEU A 207 1.84 0.77 -16.48
C LEU A 207 1.50 0.00 -15.20
N LEU A 208 0.22 -0.31 -14.95
CA LEU A 208 -0.20 -1.13 -13.81
C LEU A 208 0.33 -2.56 -13.88
N GLN A 209 0.40 -3.15 -15.07
CA GLN A 209 0.91 -4.51 -15.27
C GLN A 209 2.44 -4.57 -15.21
N ARG A 210 3.11 -3.59 -15.82
CA ARG A 210 4.58 -3.53 -15.85
C ARG A 210 5.17 -3.14 -14.51
N TYR A 211 4.45 -2.32 -13.75
CA TYR A 211 4.97 -1.64 -12.58
C TYR A 211 4.01 -1.78 -11.40
N ALA A 212 4.48 -2.36 -10.30
CA ALA A 212 3.77 -2.42 -9.03
C ALA A 212 3.69 -1.02 -8.39
N MET A 213 2.90 -0.14 -9.00
CA MET A 213 2.78 1.26 -8.62
C MET A 213 1.79 1.44 -7.49
N ASP A 214 2.18 2.24 -6.51
CA ASP A 214 1.31 2.62 -5.41
C ASP A 214 0.12 3.44 -5.93
N ARG A 215 -1.08 2.98 -5.62
CA ARG A 215 -2.32 3.44 -6.21
C ARG A 215 -2.89 4.63 -5.44
N TYR A 216 -3.50 5.57 -6.14
CA TYR A 216 -4.35 6.59 -5.54
C TYR A 216 -5.64 5.95 -5.02
N THR A 217 -6.07 6.38 -3.84
CA THR A 217 -7.30 5.89 -3.20
C THR A 217 -8.57 6.33 -3.94
N ASP A 218 -8.52 7.44 -4.67
CA ASP A 218 -9.64 8.03 -5.42
C ASP A 218 -9.51 7.87 -6.94
N GLY A 219 -8.56 7.05 -7.41
CA GLY A 219 -8.38 6.76 -8.84
C GLY A 219 -9.28 5.64 -9.36
N LYS A 220 -9.46 5.57 -10.68
CA LYS A 220 -10.30 4.57 -11.35
C LYS A 220 -9.62 3.96 -12.59
N ALA A 221 -9.81 2.66 -12.79
CA ALA A 221 -9.42 1.94 -14.00
C ALA A 221 -10.52 0.92 -14.36
N PRO A 222 -11.11 0.96 -15.58
CA PRO A 222 -10.86 1.93 -16.64
C PRO A 222 -11.43 3.33 -16.33
N LEU A 223 -10.82 4.35 -16.94
CA LEU A 223 -11.35 5.71 -16.99
C LEU A 223 -12.46 5.76 -18.06
N VAL A 224 -13.64 6.22 -17.67
CA VAL A 224 -14.83 6.27 -18.52
C VAL A 224 -15.32 7.72 -18.64
N ASP A 225 -15.50 8.37 -17.50
CA ASP A 225 -16.03 9.73 -17.41
C ASP A 225 -14.92 10.77 -17.40
N GLY A 226 -15.21 11.98 -17.90
CA GLY A 226 -14.20 13.05 -18.00
C GLY A 226 -13.59 13.45 -16.65
N GLY A 227 -14.32 13.26 -15.54
CA GLY A 227 -13.85 13.51 -14.18
C GLY A 227 -13.11 12.34 -13.53
N ASP A 228 -13.07 11.16 -14.18
CA ASP A 228 -12.37 9.99 -13.64
C ASP A 228 -10.87 10.29 -13.55
N LYS A 229 -10.28 9.93 -12.42
CA LYS A 229 -8.88 10.22 -12.11
C LYS A 229 -8.00 9.00 -12.27
N THR A 230 -6.75 9.21 -12.66
CA THR A 230 -5.76 8.13 -12.75
C THR A 230 -5.55 7.43 -11.40
N VAL A 231 -5.40 6.11 -11.46
CA VAL A 231 -5.05 5.24 -10.31
C VAL A 231 -3.57 5.35 -9.97
N ILE A 232 -2.74 5.75 -10.92
CA ILE A 232 -1.29 5.91 -10.75
C ILE A 232 -0.87 7.33 -11.16
N ASP A 233 0.43 7.62 -11.08
CA ASP A 233 0.98 8.93 -11.47
C ASP A 233 0.52 9.32 -12.89
N GLY A 234 -0.27 10.39 -12.95
CA GLY A 234 -0.92 10.85 -14.17
C GLY A 234 0.07 11.42 -15.17
N VAL A 235 1.25 11.89 -14.75
CA VAL A 235 2.31 12.33 -15.67
C VAL A 235 2.88 11.15 -16.46
N ALA A 236 3.10 10.00 -15.80
CA ALA A 236 3.56 8.79 -16.47
C ALA A 236 2.49 8.26 -17.45
N VAL A 237 1.22 8.25 -17.04
CA VAL A 237 0.09 7.88 -17.92
C VAL A 237 0.02 8.80 -19.14
N GLU A 238 0.13 10.12 -18.92
CA GLU A 238 0.12 11.13 -19.98
C GLU A 238 1.26 10.91 -20.99
N MET A 239 2.49 10.73 -20.51
CA MET A 239 3.64 10.50 -21.40
C MET A 239 3.52 9.20 -22.20
N GLN A 240 3.11 8.11 -21.56
CA GLN A 240 2.92 6.81 -22.21
C GLN A 240 1.79 6.90 -23.25
N ALA A 241 0.65 7.51 -22.91
CA ALA A 241 -0.47 7.69 -23.84
C ALA A 241 -0.10 8.56 -25.05
N ILE A 242 0.68 9.63 -24.85
CA ILE A 242 1.20 10.46 -25.96
C ILE A 242 2.14 9.63 -26.84
N ALA A 243 3.06 8.86 -26.25
CA ALA A 243 3.98 8.01 -27.00
C ALA A 243 3.25 6.97 -27.83
N ASP A 244 2.30 6.24 -27.22
CA ASP A 244 1.51 5.20 -27.87
C ASP A 244 0.64 5.76 -29.00
N ALA A 245 0.02 6.93 -28.78
CA ALA A 245 -0.75 7.58 -29.82
C ALA A 245 0.11 8.07 -30.99
N LYS A 246 1.27 8.69 -30.70
CA LYS A 246 2.21 9.13 -31.74
C LYS A 246 2.76 7.96 -32.53
N ALA A 247 3.07 6.84 -31.87
CA ALA A 247 3.50 5.60 -32.52
C ALA A 247 2.41 5.04 -33.44
N LYS A 248 1.15 4.98 -32.97
CA LYS A 248 0.00 4.52 -33.77
C LYS A 248 -0.18 5.34 -35.06
N TYR A 249 0.06 6.66 -35.01
CA TYR A 249 -0.03 7.55 -36.18
C TYR A 249 1.29 7.77 -36.92
N GLY A 250 2.35 7.01 -36.61
CA GLY A 250 3.64 7.05 -37.32
C GLY A 250 4.45 8.34 -37.14
N GLN A 251 4.24 9.08 -36.05
CA GLN A 251 5.01 10.29 -35.76
C GLN A 251 6.37 9.94 -35.14
N LYS A 252 7.46 10.48 -35.70
CA LYS A 252 8.85 10.14 -35.34
C LYS A 252 9.26 10.55 -33.92
N ASP A 253 8.53 11.49 -33.31
CA ASP A 253 8.82 12.00 -31.97
C ASP A 253 8.31 11.08 -30.85
N ALA A 254 7.59 9.99 -31.15
CA ALA A 254 7.16 8.99 -30.18
C ALA A 254 8.33 8.41 -29.35
N GLU A 255 9.46 8.15 -30.00
CA GLU A 255 10.65 7.57 -29.36
C GLU A 255 11.20 8.47 -28.25
N ALA A 256 11.18 9.79 -28.45
CA ALA A 256 11.63 10.74 -27.43
C ALA A 256 10.77 10.71 -26.16
N TYR A 257 9.47 10.40 -26.27
CA TYR A 257 8.60 10.22 -25.11
C TYR A 257 8.89 8.92 -24.37
N TYR A 258 9.14 7.81 -25.08
CA TYR A 258 9.56 6.56 -24.44
C TYR A 258 10.91 6.72 -23.72
N SER A 259 11.88 7.42 -24.30
CA SER A 259 13.16 7.69 -23.65
C SER A 259 12.99 8.51 -22.35
N ARG A 260 12.16 9.57 -22.36
CA ARG A 260 11.88 10.34 -21.13
C ARG A 260 11.20 9.50 -20.05
N LEU A 261 10.28 8.61 -20.43
CA LEU A 261 9.63 7.70 -19.48
C LEU A 261 10.65 6.72 -18.86
N GLN A 262 11.62 6.25 -19.64
CA GLN A 262 12.74 5.45 -19.12
C GLN A 262 13.65 6.26 -18.19
N GLU A 263 13.94 7.53 -18.49
CA GLU A 263 14.69 8.39 -17.57
C GLU A 263 13.94 8.61 -16.24
N MET A 264 12.61 8.77 -16.28
CA MET A 264 11.79 8.83 -15.06
C MET A 264 11.87 7.51 -14.27
N ALA A 265 11.83 6.36 -14.95
CA ALA A 265 11.99 5.04 -14.33
C ALA A 265 13.36 4.86 -13.66
N GLN A 266 14.42 5.40 -14.27
CA GLN A 266 15.78 5.35 -13.71
C GLN A 266 15.93 6.21 -12.43
N ARG A 267 15.15 7.29 -12.30
CA ARG A 267 15.19 8.16 -11.11
C ARG A 267 14.59 7.52 -9.85
N ARG A 268 13.67 6.57 -10.01
CA ARG A 268 13.16 5.72 -8.93
C ARG A 268 12.66 4.40 -9.54
N PRO A 269 13.36 3.28 -9.32
CA PRO A 269 12.89 1.98 -9.76
C PRO A 269 11.47 1.71 -9.25
N PHE A 270 10.60 1.19 -10.11
CA PHE A 270 9.17 1.05 -9.81
C PHE A 270 8.84 0.07 -8.68
N ASP A 271 9.73 -0.90 -8.40
CA ASP A 271 9.58 -1.89 -7.33
C ASP A 271 10.47 -1.61 -6.11
N LEU A 272 10.99 -0.38 -6.02
CA LEU A 272 11.94 0.01 -4.97
C LEU A 272 11.35 -0.20 -3.56
N ASP A 273 10.07 0.08 -3.36
CA ASP A 273 9.45 0.04 -2.04
C ASP A 273 9.31 -1.40 -1.53
N ALA A 274 8.81 -2.31 -2.38
CA ALA A 274 8.67 -3.72 -2.03
C ALA A 274 10.05 -4.38 -1.83
N MET A 275 11.04 -4.00 -2.65
CA MET A 275 12.39 -4.51 -2.52
C MET A 275 13.11 -3.98 -1.28
N VAL A 276 12.88 -2.71 -0.89
CA VAL A 276 13.41 -2.18 0.37
C VAL A 276 12.73 -2.85 1.57
N ASP A 277 11.43 -3.12 1.49
CA ASP A 277 10.73 -3.87 2.52
C ASP A 277 11.27 -5.29 2.71
N SER A 278 11.60 -6.00 1.63
CA SER A 278 12.22 -7.32 1.75
C SER A 278 13.58 -7.22 2.45
N PHE A 279 14.42 -6.24 2.09
CA PHE A 279 15.70 -6.03 2.79
C PHE A 279 15.51 -5.71 4.28
N ILE A 280 14.47 -4.95 4.65
CA ILE A 280 14.16 -4.64 6.05
C ILE A 280 13.69 -5.90 6.80
N ARG A 281 12.79 -6.69 6.20
CA ARG A 281 12.29 -7.95 6.77
C ARG A 281 13.43 -8.94 6.97
N ASP A 282 14.26 -9.14 5.95
CA ASP A 282 15.41 -10.05 5.99
C ASP A 282 16.46 -9.60 7.00
N ALA A 283 16.75 -8.29 7.07
CA ALA A 283 17.67 -7.74 8.05
C ALA A 283 17.18 -7.98 9.48
N GLN A 284 15.90 -7.73 9.72
CA GLN A 284 15.31 -7.96 11.03
C GLN A 284 15.32 -9.45 11.41
N ASP A 285 14.98 -10.36 10.48
CA ASP A 285 15.03 -11.80 10.76
C ASP A 285 16.47 -12.25 11.03
N GLN A 286 17.44 -11.92 10.18
CA GLN A 286 18.84 -12.29 10.37
C GLN A 286 19.38 -11.84 11.73
N LEU A 287 19.17 -10.57 12.08
CA LEU A 287 19.59 -10.02 13.37
C LEU A 287 18.88 -10.70 14.55
N TYR A 288 17.57 -10.97 14.43
CA TYR A 288 16.78 -11.67 15.45
C TYR A 288 17.25 -13.11 15.65
N GLN A 289 17.57 -13.85 14.58
CA GLN A 289 18.07 -15.22 14.68
C GLN A 289 19.50 -15.26 15.26
N GLN A 290 20.36 -14.34 14.82
CA GLN A 290 21.78 -14.36 15.16
C GLN A 290 22.08 -13.88 16.59
N TYR A 291 21.37 -12.86 17.08
CA TYR A 291 21.69 -12.20 18.35
C TYR A 291 20.52 -12.31 19.34
N LYS A 292 20.72 -13.09 20.41
CA LYS A 292 19.70 -13.23 21.47
C LYS A 292 19.54 -11.93 22.27
N GLU A 293 20.59 -11.11 22.34
CA GLU A 293 20.64 -9.86 23.09
C GLU A 293 19.74 -8.77 22.49
N LEU A 294 19.37 -8.90 21.21
CA LEU A 294 18.45 -7.98 20.53
C LEU A 294 16.98 -8.34 20.75
N ARG A 295 16.69 -9.47 21.39
CA ARG A 295 15.33 -9.96 21.63
C ARG A 295 14.83 -9.44 22.96
N THR A 296 13.66 -8.83 22.95
CA THR A 296 13.01 -8.36 24.18
C THR A 296 12.45 -9.55 24.96
N GLU A 297 12.87 -9.69 26.22
CA GLU A 297 12.27 -10.65 27.15
C GLU A 297 11.10 -10.01 27.91
N ARG A 298 10.05 -10.79 28.15
CA ARG A 298 8.91 -10.35 28.96
C ARG A 298 8.46 -11.46 29.90
N TRP A 299 7.67 -11.06 30.90
CA TRP A 299 6.95 -11.97 31.79
C TRP A 299 5.50 -12.10 31.35
N TRP A 300 5.02 -13.33 31.25
CA TRP A 300 3.63 -13.69 31.06
C TRP A 300 3.10 -14.36 32.31
N THR A 301 1.85 -14.07 32.64
CA THR A 301 1.17 -14.64 33.80
C THR A 301 -0.06 -15.41 33.35
N ILE A 302 -0.21 -16.63 33.82
CA ILE A 302 -1.32 -17.53 33.53
C ILE A 302 -1.98 -17.86 34.86
N GLN A 303 -3.30 -17.70 34.93
CA GLN A 303 -4.08 -18.12 36.09
C GLN A 303 -4.65 -19.51 35.85
N CYS A 304 -4.26 -20.46 36.69
CA CYS A 304 -4.69 -21.84 36.57
C CYS A 304 -6.09 -22.05 37.15
N VAL A 305 -6.87 -22.89 36.47
CA VAL A 305 -8.17 -23.36 36.93
C VAL A 305 -8.02 -24.80 37.42
N PRO A 306 -8.56 -25.15 38.61
CA PRO A 306 -8.53 -26.53 39.11
C PRO A 306 -9.10 -27.52 38.09
N GLY A 307 -8.39 -28.62 37.84
CA GLY A 307 -8.77 -29.66 36.89
C GLY A 307 -8.48 -29.33 35.41
N ALA A 308 -8.10 -28.10 35.06
CA ALA A 308 -7.77 -27.72 33.68
C ALA A 308 -6.26 -27.71 33.45
N ASN A 309 -5.79 -28.48 32.46
CA ASN A 309 -4.37 -28.65 32.15
C ASN A 309 -3.91 -27.98 30.85
N LEU A 310 -4.84 -27.45 30.04
CA LEU A 310 -4.54 -26.79 28.76
C LEU A 310 -4.92 -25.31 28.85
N TYR A 311 -3.97 -24.45 28.48
CA TYR A 311 -4.11 -23.01 28.52
C TYR A 311 -3.71 -22.42 27.18
N ASP A 312 -4.46 -21.43 26.72
CA ASP A 312 -4.09 -20.70 25.52
C ASP A 312 -2.79 -19.95 25.72
N VAL A 313 -2.07 -19.78 24.62
CA VAL A 313 -0.89 -18.95 24.62
C VAL A 313 -1.34 -17.50 24.74
N PRO A 314 -0.83 -16.74 25.72
CA PRO A 314 -1.16 -15.33 25.85
C PRO A 314 -0.67 -14.56 24.61
N LEU A 315 -1.63 -14.03 23.86
CA LEU A 315 -1.41 -13.07 22.79
C LEU A 315 -1.56 -11.66 23.38
N ASP A 316 -0.53 -10.82 23.23
CA ASP A 316 -0.61 -9.43 23.66
C ASP A 316 -0.26 -8.51 22.48
N LEU A 317 -1.22 -7.70 22.02
CA LEU A 317 -0.97 -6.53 21.15
C LEU A 317 -0.07 -6.82 19.92
N ASP A 318 -0.46 -7.82 19.11
CA ASP A 318 0.24 -8.30 17.91
C ASP A 318 1.62 -8.92 18.15
N GLN A 319 1.98 -9.23 19.40
CA GLN A 319 3.20 -9.96 19.76
C GLN A 319 2.86 -11.27 20.47
N TYR A 320 3.64 -12.31 20.18
CA TYR A 320 3.49 -13.63 20.76
C TYR A 320 4.75 -14.02 21.52
N LEU A 321 4.58 -14.82 22.57
CA LEU A 321 5.69 -15.52 23.22
C LEU A 321 6.27 -16.53 22.23
N ASP A 322 7.58 -16.46 21.94
CA ASP A 322 8.25 -17.46 21.13
C ASP A 322 8.55 -18.71 21.98
N PHE A 323 7.79 -19.79 21.78
CA PHE A 323 7.88 -21.01 22.58
C PHE A 323 9.25 -21.68 22.53
N ARG A 324 9.98 -21.49 21.42
CA ARG A 324 11.34 -22.05 21.27
C ARG A 324 12.37 -21.32 22.13
N ARG A 325 11.97 -20.21 22.76
CA ARG A 325 12.85 -19.23 23.40
C ARG A 325 12.33 -18.82 24.78
N ILE A 326 11.76 -19.78 25.51
CA ILE A 326 11.43 -19.62 26.93
C ILE A 326 12.71 -19.69 27.75
N THR A 327 12.90 -18.73 28.65
CA THR A 327 14.07 -18.65 29.51
C THR A 327 13.77 -19.15 30.92
N TRP A 328 12.50 -19.13 31.34
CA TRP A 328 12.07 -19.66 32.63
C TRP A 328 10.56 -19.90 32.68
N ALA A 329 10.11 -20.91 33.41
CA ALA A 329 8.71 -21.09 33.78
C ALA A 329 8.64 -21.53 35.25
N GLY A 330 7.64 -21.05 35.97
CA GLY A 330 7.45 -21.43 37.35
C GLY A 330 6.04 -21.18 37.85
N ILE A 331 5.70 -21.90 38.91
CA ILE A 331 4.41 -21.88 39.57
C ILE A 331 4.55 -21.27 40.95
N GLN A 332 3.62 -20.39 41.31
CA GLN A 332 3.51 -19.85 42.64
C GLN A 332 2.64 -20.76 43.48
N ASP A 333 3.17 -21.15 44.63
CA ASP A 333 2.53 -21.98 45.63
C ASP A 333 2.55 -21.20 46.95
N ASP A 334 1.38 -20.65 47.30
CA ASP A 334 1.21 -19.60 48.30
C ASP A 334 2.19 -18.41 48.07
N VAL A 335 3.34 -18.40 48.76
CA VAL A 335 4.34 -17.31 48.67
C VAL A 335 5.59 -17.71 47.88
N GLN A 336 5.78 -19.00 47.59
CA GLN A 336 7.02 -19.50 46.98
C GLN A 336 6.87 -19.79 45.49
N TRP A 337 7.86 -19.35 44.70
CA TRP A 337 7.97 -19.71 43.29
C TRP A 337 8.82 -20.97 43.11
N THR A 338 8.23 -22.00 42.51
CA THR A 338 8.93 -23.25 42.16
C THR A 338 9.07 -23.32 40.64
N PRO A 339 10.27 -23.61 40.09
CA PRO A 339 10.43 -23.77 38.65
C PRO A 339 9.69 -25.01 38.15
N LEU A 340 9.07 -24.88 36.98
CA LEU A 340 8.46 -26.01 36.27
C LEU A 340 9.51 -26.65 35.34
N ILE A 341 9.38 -27.96 35.13
CA ILE A 341 10.23 -28.75 34.25
C ILE A 341 9.63 -28.75 32.84
N GLU A 342 10.45 -28.45 31.82
CA GLU A 342 10.02 -28.52 30.43
C GLU A 342 9.91 -29.97 29.94
N GLY A 343 8.80 -30.29 29.28
CA GLY A 343 8.51 -31.60 28.73
C GLY A 343 7.69 -32.48 29.67
N ILE A 344 6.73 -33.22 29.10
CA ILE A 344 5.88 -34.17 29.82
C ILE A 344 6.13 -35.57 29.25
N ASP A 345 6.74 -36.46 30.02
CA ASP A 345 6.94 -37.85 29.59
C ASP A 345 5.57 -38.51 29.35
N PRO A 346 5.34 -39.19 28.21
CA PRO A 346 4.09 -39.88 27.94
C PRO A 346 3.61 -40.83 29.05
N VAL A 347 4.53 -41.43 29.82
CA VAL A 347 4.22 -42.31 30.95
C VAL A 347 3.51 -41.55 32.08
N LEU A 348 3.71 -40.25 32.21
CA LEU A 348 3.06 -39.45 33.24
C LEU A 348 1.56 -39.29 32.99
N TYR A 349 1.08 -39.35 31.75
CA TYR A 349 -0.35 -39.22 31.44
C TYR A 349 -1.22 -40.35 32.00
N THR A 350 -0.63 -41.51 32.31
CA THR A 350 -1.34 -42.62 32.95
C THR A 350 -1.28 -42.57 34.47
N SER A 351 -0.55 -41.61 35.04
CA SER A 351 -0.52 -41.36 36.48
C SER A 351 -1.79 -40.61 36.91
N THR A 352 -2.46 -41.09 37.96
CA THR A 352 -3.73 -40.55 38.47
C THR A 352 -3.56 -39.68 39.72
N SER A 353 -2.32 -39.32 40.07
CA SER A 353 -2.04 -38.52 41.26
C SER A 353 -2.33 -37.05 40.99
N LEU A 354 -3.45 -36.55 41.52
CA LEU A 354 -3.73 -35.11 41.63
C LEU A 354 -2.68 -34.49 42.58
N SER A 355 -1.81 -33.66 42.02
CA SER A 355 -0.76 -32.97 42.77
C SER A 355 -0.42 -31.66 42.07
N LYS A 356 0.29 -30.79 42.78
CA LYS A 356 0.80 -29.52 42.25
C LYS A 356 1.48 -29.72 40.89
N PRO A 357 1.16 -28.89 39.88
CA PRO A 357 1.84 -28.97 38.60
C PRO A 357 3.35 -28.80 38.74
N ALA A 358 4.09 -29.69 38.08
CA ALA A 358 5.54 -29.72 38.11
C ALA A 358 6.16 -29.64 36.70
N TYR A 359 5.39 -29.93 35.66
CA TYR A 359 5.82 -30.00 34.28
C TYR A 359 5.01 -29.04 33.41
N TYR A 360 5.62 -28.57 32.34
CA TYR A 360 4.93 -27.86 31.27
C TYR A 360 5.42 -28.33 29.91
N ARG A 361 4.55 -28.28 28.90
CA ARG A 361 4.89 -28.48 27.49
C ARG A 361 4.14 -27.45 26.68
N ILE A 362 4.76 -26.97 25.61
CA ILE A 362 4.09 -26.05 24.69
C ILE A 362 4.06 -26.66 23.30
N THR A 363 2.85 -26.81 22.78
CA THR A 363 2.60 -27.24 21.41
C THR A 363 1.75 -26.19 20.69
N GLY A 364 0.46 -26.44 20.47
CA GLY A 364 -0.52 -25.44 20.05
C GLY A 364 -1.16 -24.67 21.22
N CYS A 365 -1.02 -25.20 22.44
CA CYS A 365 -1.40 -24.59 23.69
C CYS A 365 -0.33 -24.88 24.74
N ILE A 366 -0.43 -24.20 25.89
CA ILE A 366 0.41 -24.43 27.05
C ILE A 366 -0.25 -25.52 27.88
N GLU A 367 0.37 -26.69 27.87
CA GLU A 367 -0.03 -27.82 28.67
C GLU A 367 0.77 -27.83 29.98
N ILE A 368 0.07 -27.99 31.09
CA ILE A 368 0.63 -28.01 32.44
C ILE A 368 0.25 -29.34 33.10
N PHE A 369 1.22 -30.01 33.72
CA PHE A 369 1.03 -31.34 34.27
C PHE A 369 1.68 -31.54 35.64
N PRO A 370 1.06 -32.27 36.59
CA PRO A 370 -0.32 -32.78 36.57
C PRO A 370 -1.37 -31.65 36.48
N ALA A 371 -2.63 -32.02 36.22
CA ALA A 371 -3.71 -31.04 36.24
C ALA A 371 -3.76 -30.35 37.61
N PRO A 372 -3.90 -29.01 37.66
CA PRO A 372 -3.95 -28.26 38.91
C PRO A 372 -5.01 -28.80 39.86
N ASP A 373 -4.65 -29.08 41.11
CA ASP A 373 -5.58 -29.48 42.18
C ASP A 373 -6.29 -28.27 42.80
N ARG A 374 -5.67 -27.08 42.74
CA ARG A 374 -6.23 -25.79 43.12
C ARG A 374 -5.85 -24.70 42.13
N ALA A 375 -6.34 -23.48 42.35
CA ALA A 375 -5.92 -22.33 41.57
C ALA A 375 -4.47 -21.97 41.90
N TYR A 376 -3.65 -21.82 40.86
CA TYR A 376 -2.25 -21.40 40.96
C TYR A 376 -1.97 -20.26 39.98
N THR A 377 -0.93 -19.48 40.26
CA THR A 377 -0.41 -18.52 39.29
C THR A 377 0.88 -19.06 38.68
N ILE A 378 0.92 -19.17 37.36
CA ILE A 378 2.13 -19.54 36.62
C ILE A 378 2.70 -18.30 35.97
N LYS A 379 4.03 -18.16 36.05
CA LYS A 379 4.77 -17.15 35.31
C LYS A 379 5.73 -17.81 34.34
N ILE A 380 5.70 -17.33 33.11
CA ILE A 380 6.62 -17.73 32.05
C ILE A 380 7.41 -16.50 31.66
N ARG A 381 8.74 -16.64 31.58
CA ARG A 381 9.64 -15.65 30.99
C ARG A 381 10.19 -16.20 29.70
N GLY A 382 10.21 -15.38 28.67
CA GLY A 382 10.72 -15.75 27.36
C GLY A 382 10.88 -14.55 26.46
N HIS A 383 11.34 -14.81 25.25
CA HIS A 383 11.51 -13.77 24.25
C HIS A 383 10.23 -13.53 23.44
N LEU A 384 9.99 -12.26 23.09
CA LEU A 384 8.96 -11.90 22.12
C LEU A 384 9.35 -12.38 20.73
N GLY A 385 8.39 -12.99 20.04
CA GLY A 385 8.53 -13.41 18.65
C GLY A 385 8.62 -12.23 17.68
N LEU A 386 9.14 -12.51 16.49
CA LEU A 386 9.27 -11.50 15.44
C LEU A 386 7.91 -11.11 14.86
N LYS A 387 7.59 -9.82 14.79
CA LYS A 387 6.37 -9.35 14.11
C LYS A 387 6.47 -9.54 12.60
N TRP A 388 5.35 -9.94 11.99
CA TRP A 388 5.20 -9.87 10.55
C TRP A 388 4.96 -8.41 10.13
N LEU A 389 5.95 -7.81 9.45
CA LEU A 389 5.85 -6.44 8.94
C LEU A 389 5.09 -6.42 7.61
N HIS A 390 3.78 -6.21 7.64
CA HIS A 390 2.91 -6.07 6.48
C HIS A 390 2.45 -4.63 6.25
N GLU A 391 2.14 -3.89 7.31
CA GLU A 391 1.59 -2.54 7.22
C GLU A 391 2.65 -1.46 7.51
N ASP A 392 2.52 -0.32 6.83
CA ASP A 392 3.41 0.83 6.95
C ASP A 392 3.50 1.42 8.38
N SER A 393 2.43 1.26 9.17
CA SER A 393 2.29 1.72 10.55
C SER A 393 3.02 0.84 11.56
N GLN A 394 3.36 -0.39 11.20
CA GLN A 394 3.92 -1.37 12.13
C GLN A 394 5.35 -1.00 12.51
N ARG A 395 5.64 -1.07 13.82
CA ARG A 395 6.96 -0.84 14.39
C ARG A 395 7.86 -2.06 14.21
N LEU A 396 9.15 -1.81 14.03
CA LEU A 396 10.16 -2.86 14.06
C LEU A 396 10.19 -3.53 15.46
N THR A 397 10.47 -4.84 15.49
CA THR A 397 10.45 -5.66 16.71
C THR A 397 11.75 -5.55 17.51
N ILE A 398 12.87 -5.39 16.81
CA ILE A 398 14.19 -5.19 17.41
C ILE A 398 14.69 -3.78 17.11
N ASN A 399 15.83 -3.39 17.71
CA ASN A 399 16.38 -2.04 17.59
C ASN A 399 16.41 -1.53 16.13
N SER A 400 15.63 -0.48 15.84
CA SER A 400 15.37 -0.06 14.47
C SER A 400 16.62 0.39 13.72
N ARG A 401 17.60 0.96 14.41
CA ARG A 401 18.85 1.42 13.81
C ARG A 401 19.75 0.26 13.37
N ALA A 402 19.76 -0.84 14.13
CA ALA A 402 20.47 -2.05 13.72
C ALA A 402 19.85 -2.65 12.45
N VAL A 403 18.52 -2.76 12.42
CA VAL A 403 17.77 -3.21 11.23
C VAL A 403 18.04 -2.30 10.04
N PHE A 404 17.92 -0.98 10.22
CA PHE A 404 18.13 0.00 9.17
C PHE A 404 19.54 -0.08 8.56
N LEU A 405 20.60 -0.09 9.38
CA LEU A 405 21.98 -0.13 8.88
C LEU A 405 22.26 -1.42 8.11
N HIS A 406 21.75 -2.56 8.61
CA HIS A 406 21.92 -3.85 7.95
C HIS A 406 21.14 -3.93 6.64
N ALA A 407 19.88 -3.48 6.64
CA ALA A 407 19.04 -3.40 5.44
C ALA A 407 19.64 -2.46 4.39
N LEU A 408 20.15 -1.29 4.80
CA LEU A 408 20.80 -0.34 3.92
C LEU A 408 22.07 -0.93 3.29
N ALA A 409 22.88 -1.65 4.05
CA ALA A 409 24.08 -2.30 3.54
C ALA A 409 23.73 -3.36 2.49
N ASN A 410 22.72 -4.19 2.74
CA ASN A 410 22.23 -5.19 1.79
C ASN A 410 21.65 -4.54 0.52
N ALA A 411 20.86 -3.48 0.68
CA ALA A 411 20.30 -2.75 -0.45
C ALA A 411 21.40 -2.08 -1.30
N LYS A 412 22.38 -1.44 -0.67
CA LYS A 412 23.54 -0.84 -1.37
C LYS A 412 24.36 -1.90 -2.11
N ALA A 413 24.55 -3.08 -1.51
CA ALA A 413 25.24 -4.19 -2.16
C ALA A 413 24.45 -4.68 -3.39
N HIS A 414 23.13 -4.80 -3.29
CA HIS A 414 22.26 -5.16 -4.40
C HIS A 414 22.38 -4.16 -5.57
N TYR A 415 22.36 -2.86 -5.28
CA TYR A 415 22.57 -1.80 -6.27
C TYR A 415 24.04 -1.56 -6.65
N LYS A 416 24.97 -2.42 -6.21
CA LYS A 416 26.41 -2.35 -6.51
C LYS A 416 27.05 -1.00 -6.14
N GLN A 417 26.55 -0.34 -5.10
CA GLN A 417 27.15 0.89 -4.59
C GLN A 417 28.44 0.56 -3.82
N GLN A 418 29.53 1.28 -4.11
CA GLN A 418 30.87 0.99 -3.59
C GLN A 418 30.97 1.09 -2.06
N ASP A 419 30.10 1.86 -1.42
CA ASP A 419 30.08 2.11 0.02
C ASP A 419 29.28 1.06 0.82
N ALA A 420 28.72 0.03 0.18
CA ALA A 420 27.94 -1.02 0.86
C ALA A 420 28.70 -1.69 2.01
N GLY A 421 29.98 -2.01 1.80
CA GLY A 421 30.84 -2.62 2.82
C GLY A 421 31.03 -1.74 4.06
N ASN A 422 31.11 -0.41 3.87
CA ASN A 422 31.26 0.54 4.97
C ASN A 422 30.02 0.54 5.88
N TYR A 423 28.82 0.50 5.29
CA TYR A 423 27.57 0.40 6.04
C TYR A 423 27.42 -0.95 6.74
N MET A 424 27.87 -2.05 6.13
CA MET A 424 27.87 -3.36 6.79
C MET A 424 28.81 -3.36 8.02
N GLN A 425 29.99 -2.75 7.92
CA GLN A 425 30.91 -2.61 9.06
C GLN A 425 30.30 -1.74 10.17
N GLN A 426 29.61 -0.65 9.82
CA GLN A 426 28.89 0.19 10.80
C GLN A 426 27.77 -0.57 11.49
N ALA A 427 26.99 -1.37 10.74
CA ALA A 427 25.93 -2.21 11.29
C ALA A 427 26.50 -3.20 12.32
N GLN A 428 27.57 -3.91 11.97
CA GLN A 428 28.23 -4.86 12.87
C GLN A 428 28.82 -4.19 14.11
N ALA A 429 29.47 -3.04 13.95
CA ALA A 429 30.02 -2.27 15.07
C ALA A 429 28.91 -1.83 16.04
N TYR A 430 27.79 -1.35 15.51
CA TYR A 430 26.64 -0.93 16.31
C TYR A 430 26.00 -2.10 17.06
N VAL A 431 25.80 -3.26 16.40
CA VAL A 431 25.30 -4.46 17.08
C VAL A 431 26.24 -4.92 18.19
N ARG A 432 27.56 -4.88 17.99
CA ARG A 432 28.54 -5.18 19.05
C ARG A 432 28.42 -4.24 20.23
N GLN A 433 28.15 -2.96 20.01
CA GLN A 433 27.91 -2.00 21.09
C GLN A 433 26.63 -2.32 21.87
N LEU A 434 25.55 -2.72 21.18
CA LEU A 434 24.31 -3.16 21.82
C LEU A 434 24.55 -4.41 22.69
N ILE A 435 25.27 -5.39 22.16
CA ILE A 435 25.64 -6.60 22.91
C ILE A 435 26.50 -6.23 24.13
N ALA A 436 27.51 -5.37 23.95
CA ALA A 436 28.34 -4.91 25.07
C ALA A 436 27.51 -4.21 26.16
N GLY A 437 26.53 -3.38 25.77
CA GLY A 437 25.61 -2.72 26.69
C GLY A 437 24.65 -3.70 27.41
N SER A 438 24.28 -4.80 26.77
CA SER A 438 23.39 -5.83 27.35
C SER A 438 23.94 -6.52 28.60
N HIS A 439 25.25 -6.43 28.85
CA HIS A 439 25.86 -6.96 30.07
C HIS A 439 25.45 -6.16 31.32
N GLY A 440 24.91 -4.95 31.17
CA GLY A 440 24.38 -4.13 32.26
C GLY A 440 25.42 -3.92 33.36
N THR A 441 25.04 -4.21 34.61
CA THR A 441 25.91 -4.08 35.79
C THR A 441 26.76 -5.32 36.09
N ARG A 442 26.73 -6.35 35.23
CA ARG A 442 27.49 -7.59 35.46
C ARG A 442 28.99 -7.29 35.41
N ARG A 443 29.68 -7.52 36.53
CA ARG A 443 31.14 -7.41 36.62
C ARG A 443 31.79 -8.76 36.39
N TYR A 444 32.58 -8.88 35.34
CA TYR A 444 33.43 -10.06 35.11
C TYR A 444 34.63 -9.97 36.05
N ILE A 445 34.68 -10.84 37.06
CA ILE A 445 35.84 -10.98 37.94
C ILE A 445 36.60 -12.24 37.47
N PRO A 446 37.78 -12.10 36.84
CA PRO A 446 38.59 -13.26 36.47
C PRO A 446 38.89 -14.13 37.69
N GLY A 447 38.69 -15.45 37.57
CA GLY A 447 39.07 -16.44 38.59
C GLY A 447 38.05 -16.71 39.71
N THR A 448 36.89 -16.03 39.76
CA THR A 448 35.90 -16.24 40.84
C THR A 448 34.86 -17.32 40.56
N ARG A 449 34.76 -17.83 39.32
CA ARG A 449 33.91 -18.99 39.04
C ARG A 449 34.60 -20.24 39.59
N GLN A 450 34.21 -20.66 40.80
CA GLN A 450 34.58 -21.98 41.31
C GLN A 450 34.03 -23.02 40.34
N ILE A 451 34.94 -23.65 39.59
CA ILE A 451 34.62 -24.85 38.83
C ILE A 451 34.34 -25.91 39.91
N PRO A 452 33.12 -26.48 40.00
CA PRO A 452 32.88 -27.56 40.94
C PRO A 452 33.91 -28.66 40.68
N PRO A 453 34.56 -29.22 41.71
CA PRO A 453 35.54 -30.27 41.50
C PRO A 453 34.90 -31.40 40.69
N ALA A 454 35.61 -31.89 39.68
CA ALA A 454 35.14 -32.99 38.84
C ALA A 454 34.68 -34.14 39.75
N ARG A 455 33.39 -34.50 39.68
CA ARG A 455 32.89 -35.68 40.38
C ARG A 455 33.57 -36.88 39.75
N ARG A 456 34.28 -37.67 40.56
CA ARG A 456 34.81 -38.96 40.12
C ARG A 456 33.65 -39.80 39.55
N PRO A 457 33.84 -40.49 38.41
CA PRO A 457 32.82 -41.42 37.93
C PRO A 457 32.51 -42.42 39.04
N ILE A 458 31.23 -42.60 39.36
CA ILE A 458 30.79 -43.68 40.24
C ILE A 458 30.95 -44.97 39.42
N PRO A 459 31.81 -45.92 39.80
CA PRO A 459 31.86 -47.21 39.14
C PRO A 459 30.53 -47.91 39.41
N VAL A 460 29.72 -48.10 38.38
CA VAL A 460 28.53 -48.95 38.44
C VAL A 460 29.01 -50.36 38.14
N GLY A 461 29.11 -51.19 39.18
CA GLY A 461 29.53 -52.59 39.09
C GLY A 461 30.68 -52.88 40.04
N GLY A 462 30.36 -53.51 41.17
CA GLY A 462 31.36 -54.16 42.01
C GLY A 462 32.07 -55.24 41.21
N TRP A 463 33.39 -55.25 41.27
CA TRP A 463 34.18 -56.36 40.74
C TRP A 463 33.76 -57.65 41.47
N PRO A 464 33.50 -58.76 40.76
CA PRO A 464 33.26 -60.03 41.41
C PRO A 464 34.59 -60.51 41.98
N GLU A 465 34.73 -60.45 43.30
CA GLU A 465 35.82 -61.12 44.01
C GLU A 465 35.65 -62.63 43.82
N GLY A 466 36.61 -63.24 43.11
CA GLY A 466 36.73 -64.68 42.99
C GLY A 466 37.29 -65.28 44.27
N ASN A 467 36.76 -66.45 44.63
CA ASN A 467 37.41 -67.43 45.50
C ASN A 467 38.80 -67.82 44.99
#